data_AF-A0A841DWL8-F1
#
_entry.id   AF-A0A841DWL8-F1
#
_cell.length_a   1.000
_cell.length_b   1.000
_cell.length_c   1.000
_cell.angle_alpha   90.00
_cell.angle_beta   90.00
_cell.angle_gamma   90.00
#
_symmetry.space_group_name_H-M   'P 1'
#
loop_
_entity.id
_entity.type
_entity.pdbx_description
1 polymer ?
#
loop_
_entity_poly.entity_id
_entity_poly.type
_entity_poly.pdbx_seq_one_letter_code
_entity_poly.pdbx_strand_id
1 'polypeptide(L)'
;MKRAVIGWAMAYGAVRSWFATGHAPTWKLPGHDLLVPNWVSVAGCLLTALAMLKIRPRLLWILAAAWIAAAAFLLLDLVAAVLPGLGIPFDPLGMLSRLAAVAGAVLLALIARKAQPAAKPWPAWVPVAGASLAVAGCLIRIGAQAVVGFGHTPYGSNLSLILFEGGFLLVGTLLPFLLVHPLGKHFPRWMLLLPGYALGVGITAYFGVGLVQMITAAVQGDPVYADVGLPDSFFWVAVPAYVAWGAGLVIATRGYQLGRQKTIDPECDLHITHS
;
A
#
# COMPACT_ATOMS: atom_id res chain seq x y z
N MET A 1 -9.93 16.58 -15.71
CA MET A 1 -9.85 15.58 -14.61
C MET A 1 -11.14 14.78 -14.41
N LYS A 2 -12.31 15.39 -14.12
CA LYS A 2 -13.59 14.62 -14.01
C LYS A 2 -13.86 13.71 -15.21
N ARG A 3 -13.76 14.26 -16.44
CA ARG A 3 -13.91 13.49 -17.69
C ARG A 3 -12.91 12.33 -17.82
N ALA A 4 -11.69 12.49 -17.29
CA ALA A 4 -10.68 11.44 -17.30
C ALA A 4 -11.04 10.29 -16.34
N VAL A 5 -11.60 10.59 -15.15
CA VAL A 5 -12.12 9.55 -14.24
C VAL A 5 -13.29 8.81 -14.86
N ILE A 6 -14.22 9.53 -15.50
CA ILE A 6 -15.36 8.89 -16.19
C ILE A 6 -14.87 8.02 -17.35
N GLY A 7 -13.97 8.55 -18.20
CA GLY A 7 -13.35 7.81 -19.29
C GLY A 7 -12.62 6.56 -18.82
N TRP A 8 -11.83 6.67 -17.75
CA TRP A 8 -11.18 5.54 -17.10
C TRP A 8 -12.21 4.52 -16.57
N ALA A 9 -13.24 4.97 -15.85
CA ALA A 9 -14.25 4.08 -15.28
C ALA A 9 -15.02 3.32 -16.35
N MET A 10 -15.33 3.95 -17.50
CA MET A 10 -15.95 3.30 -18.63
C MET A 10 -15.01 2.29 -19.30
N ALA A 11 -13.78 2.69 -19.63
CA ALA A 11 -12.83 1.82 -20.31
C ALA A 11 -12.45 0.62 -19.43
N TYR A 12 -12.09 0.87 -18.17
CA TYR A 12 -11.74 -0.18 -17.22
C TYR A 12 -12.96 -1.04 -16.86
N GLY A 13 -14.14 -0.43 -16.70
CA GLY A 13 -15.40 -1.14 -16.51
C GLY A 13 -15.73 -2.10 -17.67
N ALA A 14 -15.50 -1.69 -18.91
CA ALA A 14 -15.69 -2.55 -20.08
C ALA A 14 -14.75 -3.78 -20.06
N VAL A 15 -13.46 -3.57 -19.74
CA VAL A 15 -12.50 -4.67 -19.54
C VAL A 15 -12.95 -5.61 -18.42
N ARG A 16 -13.42 -5.05 -17.29
CA ARG A 16 -13.92 -5.84 -16.16
C ARG A 16 -15.16 -6.64 -16.50
N SER A 17 -16.09 -6.09 -17.28
CA SER A 17 -17.26 -6.81 -17.78
C SER A 17 -16.87 -7.92 -18.74
N TRP A 18 -15.88 -7.69 -19.60
CA TRP A 18 -15.34 -8.72 -20.48
C TRP A 18 -14.75 -9.90 -19.68
N PHE A 19 -13.96 -9.61 -18.64
CA PHE A 19 -13.46 -10.65 -17.73
C PHE A 19 -14.59 -11.36 -16.97
N ALA A 20 -15.61 -10.63 -16.53
CA ALA A 20 -16.76 -11.18 -15.81
C ALA A 20 -17.62 -12.13 -16.66
N THR A 21 -17.58 -12.00 -17.99
CA THR A 21 -18.31 -12.86 -18.94
C THR A 21 -17.52 -14.10 -19.37
N GLY A 22 -16.40 -14.42 -18.68
CA GLY A 22 -15.63 -15.64 -18.90
C GLY A 22 -14.37 -15.46 -19.76
N HIS A 23 -14.08 -14.25 -20.22
CA HIS A 23 -12.90 -13.97 -21.04
C HIS A 23 -11.68 -13.50 -20.22
N ALA A 24 -11.66 -13.81 -18.93
CA ALA A 24 -10.50 -13.51 -18.08
C ALA A 24 -9.32 -14.41 -18.47
N PRO A 25 -8.10 -13.85 -18.63
CA PRO A 25 -6.88 -14.64 -18.75
C PRO A 25 -6.68 -15.59 -17.56
N THR A 26 -5.91 -16.64 -17.77
CA THR A 26 -5.40 -17.47 -16.68
C THR A 26 -4.32 -16.72 -15.93
N TRP A 27 -4.59 -16.34 -14.68
CA TRP A 27 -3.65 -15.61 -13.83
C TRP A 27 -2.67 -16.56 -13.15
N LYS A 28 -1.44 -16.10 -12.91
CA LYS A 28 -0.45 -16.93 -12.19
C LYS A 28 -0.53 -16.81 -10.68
N LEU A 29 -1.06 -15.69 -10.18
CA LEU A 29 -1.36 -15.52 -8.76
C LEU A 29 -2.73 -16.16 -8.45
N PRO A 30 -2.93 -16.69 -7.23
CA PRO A 30 -4.15 -17.39 -6.86
C PRO A 30 -5.39 -16.49 -6.97
N GLY A 31 -6.46 -17.03 -7.55
CA GLY A 31 -7.75 -16.37 -7.71
C GLY A 31 -7.86 -15.51 -8.97
N HIS A 32 -8.22 -14.24 -8.81
CA HIS A 32 -8.36 -13.26 -9.90
C HIS A 32 -7.18 -12.30 -9.92
N ASP A 33 -7.08 -11.47 -10.96
CA ASP A 33 -6.05 -10.43 -11.01
C ASP A 33 -6.21 -9.39 -9.89
N LEU A 34 -7.43 -9.07 -9.46
CA LEU A 34 -7.71 -8.28 -8.26
C LEU A 34 -8.11 -9.18 -7.08
N LEU A 35 -7.97 -8.65 -5.86
CA LEU A 35 -8.45 -9.31 -4.64
C LEU A 35 -9.98 -9.35 -4.50
N VAL A 36 -10.70 -8.72 -5.44
CA VAL A 36 -12.16 -8.70 -5.48
C VAL A 36 -12.67 -9.37 -6.74
N PRO A 37 -13.86 -10.01 -6.72
CA PRO A 37 -14.45 -10.61 -7.90
C PRO A 37 -14.65 -9.62 -9.05
N ASN A 38 -14.67 -10.13 -10.29
CA ASN A 38 -14.83 -9.30 -11.49
C ASN A 38 -16.11 -8.46 -11.46
N TRP A 39 -17.25 -9.05 -11.07
CA TRP A 39 -18.53 -8.32 -10.95
C TRP A 39 -18.50 -7.21 -9.89
N VAL A 40 -17.78 -7.41 -8.79
CA VAL A 40 -17.57 -6.37 -7.78
C VAL A 40 -16.75 -5.22 -8.37
N SER A 41 -15.76 -5.53 -9.20
CA SER A 41 -14.96 -4.51 -9.91
C SER A 41 -15.80 -3.71 -10.91
N VAL A 42 -16.71 -4.36 -11.66
CA VAL A 42 -17.66 -3.69 -12.56
C VAL A 42 -18.54 -2.72 -11.78
N ALA A 43 -19.11 -3.15 -10.64
CA ALA A 43 -19.88 -2.28 -9.77
C ALA A 43 -19.03 -1.12 -9.21
N GLY A 44 -17.78 -1.37 -8.85
CA GLY A 44 -16.81 -0.35 -8.43
C GLY A 44 -16.57 0.72 -9.50
N CYS A 45 -16.47 0.32 -10.77
CA CYS A 45 -16.35 1.26 -11.90
C CYS A 45 -17.60 2.12 -12.04
N LEU A 46 -18.79 1.53 -11.96
CA LEU A 46 -20.06 2.26 -12.00
C LEU A 46 -20.17 3.26 -10.85
N LEU A 47 -19.90 2.84 -9.61
CA LEU A 47 -19.90 3.71 -8.44
C LEU A 47 -18.88 4.85 -8.58
N THR A 48 -17.72 4.58 -9.18
CA THR A 48 -16.71 5.59 -9.45
C THR A 48 -17.20 6.64 -10.44
N ALA A 49 -17.88 6.22 -11.51
CA ALA A 49 -18.49 7.16 -12.47
C ALA A 49 -19.61 7.98 -11.82
N LEU A 50 -20.50 7.35 -11.04
CA LEU A 50 -21.58 8.02 -10.32
C LEU A 50 -21.07 9.03 -9.28
N ALA A 51 -19.95 8.73 -8.61
CA ALA A 51 -19.32 9.64 -7.66
C ALA A 51 -18.85 10.96 -8.32
N MET A 52 -18.69 10.99 -9.65
CA MET A 52 -18.36 12.23 -10.37
C MET A 52 -19.55 13.17 -10.57
N LEU A 53 -20.80 12.69 -10.38
CA LEU A 53 -22.00 13.53 -10.42
C LEU A 53 -22.00 14.56 -9.28
N LYS A 54 -21.57 14.15 -8.09
CA LYS A 54 -21.42 15.03 -6.92
C LYS A 54 -20.11 14.72 -6.21
N ILE A 55 -19.11 15.59 -6.42
CA ILE A 55 -17.80 15.45 -5.74
C ILE A 55 -18.01 15.57 -4.24
N ARG A 56 -17.75 14.47 -3.53
CA ARG A 56 -17.62 14.42 -2.08
C ARG A 56 -16.22 13.90 -1.76
N PRO A 57 -15.28 14.72 -1.26
CA PRO A 57 -13.87 14.33 -1.14
C PRO A 57 -13.67 13.08 -0.28
N ARG A 58 -14.47 12.91 0.79
CA ARG A 58 -14.43 11.69 1.62
C ARG A 58 -14.77 10.42 0.82
N LEU A 59 -15.82 10.46 0.00
CA LEU A 59 -16.20 9.34 -0.85
C LEU A 59 -15.11 9.02 -1.86
N LEU A 60 -14.50 10.04 -2.47
CA LEU A 60 -13.41 9.83 -3.44
C LEU A 60 -12.17 9.20 -2.81
N TRP A 61 -11.83 9.57 -1.57
CA TRP A 61 -10.76 8.90 -0.82
C TRP A 61 -11.09 7.45 -0.48
N ILE A 62 -12.33 7.16 -0.08
CA ILE A 62 -12.78 5.79 0.17
C ILE A 62 -12.67 4.95 -1.10
N LEU A 63 -13.16 5.46 -2.24
CA LEU A 63 -13.07 4.76 -3.52
C LEU A 63 -11.61 4.58 -3.98
N ALA A 64 -10.76 5.59 -3.80
CA ALA A 64 -9.34 5.47 -4.10
C ALA A 64 -8.68 4.39 -3.23
N ALA A 65 -8.92 4.39 -1.92
CA ALA A 65 -8.42 3.37 -1.01
C ALA A 65 -8.93 1.96 -1.37
N ALA A 66 -10.21 1.84 -1.74
CA ALA A 66 -10.80 0.57 -2.18
C ALA A 66 -10.13 0.02 -3.44
N TRP A 67 -9.84 0.87 -4.44
CA TRP A 67 -9.12 0.45 -5.65
C TRP A 67 -7.67 0.05 -5.37
N ILE A 68 -6.98 0.76 -4.47
CA ILE A 68 -5.65 0.36 -4.00
C ILE A 68 -5.70 -1.00 -3.30
N ALA A 69 -6.67 -1.21 -2.42
CA ALA A 69 -6.87 -2.48 -1.72
C ALA A 69 -7.18 -3.63 -2.70
N ALA A 70 -8.07 -3.39 -3.68
CA ALA A 70 -8.38 -4.37 -4.73
C ALA A 70 -7.13 -4.74 -5.55
N ALA A 71 -6.24 -3.79 -5.79
CA ALA A 71 -5.00 -3.96 -6.56
C ALA A 71 -3.79 -4.39 -5.70
N ALA A 72 -3.98 -4.84 -4.46
CA ALA A 72 -2.84 -5.04 -3.55
C ALA A 72 -1.84 -6.12 -4.00
N PHE A 73 -2.24 -7.06 -4.87
CA PHE A 73 -1.31 -7.98 -5.53
C PHE A 73 -0.25 -7.30 -6.40
N LEU A 74 -0.43 -6.02 -6.75
CA LEU A 74 0.58 -5.24 -7.45
C LEU A 74 1.89 -5.19 -6.67
N LEU A 75 1.83 -5.24 -5.33
CA LEU A 75 3.03 -5.32 -4.50
C LEU A 75 3.84 -6.58 -4.81
N LEU A 76 3.17 -7.73 -5.01
CA LEU A 76 3.82 -8.99 -5.35
C LEU A 76 4.45 -8.94 -6.75
N ASP A 77 3.75 -8.35 -7.73
CA ASP A 77 4.31 -8.19 -9.09
C ASP A 77 5.59 -7.33 -9.06
N LEU A 78 5.58 -6.27 -8.27
CA LEU A 78 6.70 -5.34 -8.15
C LEU A 78 7.90 -6.00 -7.48
N VAL A 79 7.66 -6.78 -6.41
CA VAL A 79 8.71 -7.58 -5.76
C VAL A 79 9.25 -8.65 -6.72
N ALA A 80 8.38 -9.36 -7.43
CA ALA A 80 8.78 -10.38 -8.40
C ALA A 80 9.61 -9.79 -9.56
N ALA A 81 9.27 -8.58 -10.02
CA ALA A 81 10.00 -7.88 -11.07
C ALA A 81 11.38 -7.37 -10.61
N VAL A 82 11.47 -6.84 -9.39
CA VAL A 82 12.71 -6.25 -8.85
C VAL A 82 13.68 -7.31 -8.34
N LEU A 83 13.16 -8.41 -7.77
CA LEU A 83 13.94 -9.48 -7.14
C LEU A 83 13.61 -10.82 -7.80
N PRO A 84 14.09 -11.05 -9.04
CA PRO A 84 13.90 -12.34 -9.70
C PRO A 84 14.55 -13.46 -8.86
N GLY A 85 13.89 -14.62 -8.80
CA GLY A 85 14.38 -15.78 -8.05
C GLY A 85 13.79 -15.95 -6.64
N LEU A 86 12.92 -15.05 -6.17
CA LEU A 86 12.16 -15.24 -4.92
C LEU A 86 11.04 -16.29 -5.04
N GLY A 87 10.82 -16.93 -6.19
CA GLY A 87 9.73 -17.90 -6.35
C GLY A 87 8.32 -17.28 -6.42
N ILE A 88 8.20 -15.95 -6.41
CA ILE A 88 6.92 -15.26 -6.64
C ILE A 88 6.63 -15.27 -8.15
N PRO A 89 5.46 -15.76 -8.59
CA PRO A 89 5.12 -15.79 -10.01
C PRO A 89 4.94 -14.38 -10.55
N PHE A 90 5.66 -14.05 -11.63
CA PHE A 90 5.50 -12.77 -12.33
C PHE A 90 4.44 -12.88 -13.43
N ASP A 91 3.38 -12.06 -13.32
CA ASP A 91 2.24 -12.01 -14.23
C ASP A 91 2.09 -10.61 -14.86
N PRO A 92 2.68 -10.38 -16.05
CA PRO A 92 2.66 -9.07 -16.71
C PRO A 92 1.24 -8.56 -17.03
N LEU A 93 0.32 -9.46 -17.41
CA LEU A 93 -1.05 -9.08 -17.75
C LEU A 93 -1.83 -8.70 -16.48
N GLY A 94 -1.66 -9.48 -15.41
CA GLY A 94 -2.21 -9.17 -14.10
C GLY A 94 -1.68 -7.82 -13.59
N MET A 95 -0.37 -7.59 -13.72
CA MET A 95 0.28 -6.33 -13.34
C MET A 95 -0.30 -5.13 -14.10
N LEU A 96 -0.48 -5.22 -15.42
CA LEU A 96 -1.09 -4.15 -16.22
C LEU A 96 -2.51 -3.82 -15.77
N SER A 97 -3.30 -4.86 -15.49
CA SER A 97 -4.67 -4.71 -15.01
C SER A 97 -4.73 -4.04 -13.64
N ARG A 98 -3.82 -4.40 -12.71
CA ARG A 98 -3.69 -3.78 -11.38
C ARG A 98 -3.19 -2.34 -11.47
N LEU A 99 -2.21 -2.05 -12.34
CA LEU A 99 -1.75 -0.69 -12.61
C LEU A 99 -2.87 0.20 -13.14
N ALA A 100 -3.75 -0.33 -14.00
CA ALA A 100 -4.93 0.39 -14.46
C ALA A 100 -5.91 0.70 -13.31
N ALA A 101 -6.10 -0.19 -12.33
CA ALA A 101 -6.84 0.12 -11.10
C ALA A 101 -6.18 1.24 -10.29
N VAL A 102 -4.86 1.16 -10.07
CA VAL A 102 -4.09 2.18 -9.35
C VAL A 102 -4.17 3.53 -10.06
N ALA A 103 -4.13 3.57 -11.39
CA ALA A 103 -4.31 4.80 -12.16
C ALA A 103 -5.66 5.47 -11.86
N GLY A 104 -6.75 4.69 -11.78
CA GLY A 104 -8.06 5.19 -11.34
C GLY A 104 -8.04 5.74 -9.92
N ALA A 105 -7.41 5.02 -8.99
CA ALA A 105 -7.25 5.46 -7.61
C ALA A 105 -6.48 6.79 -7.51
N VAL A 106 -5.41 6.96 -8.31
CA VAL A 106 -4.63 8.20 -8.37
C VAL A 106 -5.48 9.34 -8.92
N LEU A 107 -6.22 9.13 -10.02
CA LEU A 107 -7.11 10.16 -10.56
C LEU A 107 -8.16 10.60 -9.53
N LEU A 108 -8.75 9.65 -8.79
CA LEU A 108 -9.70 9.94 -7.71
C LEU A 108 -9.05 10.72 -6.58
N ALA A 109 -7.88 10.29 -6.09
CA ALA A 109 -7.14 10.95 -5.02
C ALA A 109 -6.74 12.38 -5.40
N LEU A 110 -6.35 12.62 -6.66
CA LEU A 110 -6.01 13.95 -7.15
C LEU A 110 -7.23 14.89 -7.17
N ILE A 111 -8.42 14.40 -7.55
CA ILE A 111 -9.66 15.18 -7.47
C ILE A 111 -10.03 15.43 -6.00
N ALA A 112 -9.98 14.38 -5.16
CA ALA A 112 -10.29 14.47 -3.75
C ALA A 112 -9.41 15.51 -3.04
N ARG A 113 -8.10 15.50 -3.33
CA ARG A 113 -7.13 16.45 -2.78
C ARG A 113 -7.41 17.89 -3.22
N LYS A 114 -7.77 18.12 -4.49
CA LYS A 114 -8.13 19.47 -4.98
C LYS A 114 -9.41 20.01 -4.35
N ALA A 115 -10.34 19.12 -3.98
CA ALA A 115 -11.59 19.47 -3.33
C ALA A 115 -11.47 19.57 -1.80
N GLN A 116 -10.29 19.29 -1.22
CA GLN A 116 -10.05 19.37 0.21
C GLN A 116 -9.42 20.71 0.61
N PRO A 117 -9.78 21.26 1.78
CA PRO A 117 -9.06 22.37 2.36
C PRO A 117 -7.60 21.99 2.65
N ALA A 118 -6.73 22.99 2.70
CA ALA A 118 -5.31 22.79 3.00
C ALA A 118 -5.12 21.99 4.29
N ALA A 119 -4.26 20.97 4.22
CA ALA A 119 -3.99 20.11 5.37
C ALA A 119 -3.24 20.92 6.44
N LYS A 120 -3.77 20.91 7.67
CA LYS A 120 -3.06 21.48 8.82
C LYS A 120 -1.84 20.61 9.16
N PRO A 121 -0.70 21.20 9.54
CA PRO A 121 0.45 20.46 10.04
C PRO A 121 0.04 19.57 11.21
N TRP A 122 0.58 18.36 11.26
CA TRP A 122 0.39 17.47 12.40
C TRP A 122 1.29 17.90 13.57
N PRO A 123 0.87 17.64 14.82
CA PRO A 123 1.77 17.70 15.97
C PRO A 123 3.01 16.83 15.73
N ALA A 124 4.18 17.29 16.20
CA ALA A 124 5.45 16.61 15.94
C ALA A 124 5.52 15.17 16.48
N TRP A 125 4.73 14.83 17.50
CA TRP A 125 4.68 13.47 18.04
C TRP A 125 4.01 12.47 17.10
N VAL A 126 3.10 12.90 16.21
CA VAL A 126 2.36 12.00 15.31
C VAL A 126 3.28 11.25 14.33
N PRO A 127 4.18 11.90 13.57
CA PRO A 127 5.13 11.18 12.73
C PRO A 127 6.10 10.32 13.53
N VAL A 128 6.50 10.75 14.73
CA VAL A 128 7.37 9.95 15.62
C VAL A 128 6.66 8.67 16.05
N ALA A 129 5.41 8.76 16.50
CA ALA A 129 4.60 7.60 16.83
C ALA A 129 4.39 6.68 15.62
N GLY A 130 4.16 7.25 14.43
CA GLY A 130 4.10 6.49 13.18
C GLY A 130 5.40 5.73 12.89
N ALA A 131 6.55 6.37 13.06
CA ALA A 131 7.84 5.72 12.87
C ALA A 131 8.11 4.63 13.92
N SER A 132 7.79 4.88 15.18
CA SER A 132 7.88 3.87 16.25
C SER A 132 6.97 2.67 15.97
N LEU A 133 5.75 2.91 15.51
CA LEU A 133 4.81 1.85 15.11
C LEU A 133 5.35 1.06 13.91
N ALA A 134 5.96 1.74 12.94
CA ALA A 134 6.59 1.11 11.79
C ALA A 134 7.70 0.14 12.20
N VAL A 135 8.62 0.61 13.05
CA VAL A 135 9.74 -0.18 13.58
C VAL A 135 9.24 -1.34 14.42
N ALA A 136 8.30 -1.09 15.34
CA ALA A 136 7.73 -2.13 16.20
C ALA A 136 7.05 -3.23 15.38
N GLY A 137 6.21 -2.87 14.39
CA GLY A 137 5.57 -3.84 13.50
C GLY A 137 6.59 -4.68 12.72
N CYS A 138 7.64 -4.05 12.19
CA CYS A 138 8.72 -4.77 11.52
C CYS A 138 9.43 -5.77 12.46
N LEU A 139 9.81 -5.34 13.67
CA LEU A 139 10.51 -6.19 14.64
C LEU A 139 9.62 -7.32 15.16
N ILE A 140 8.34 -7.08 15.42
CA ILE A 140 7.38 -8.12 15.82
C ILE A 140 7.25 -9.18 14.72
N ARG A 141 7.14 -8.76 13.45
CA ARG A 141 7.12 -9.69 12.32
C ARG A 141 8.38 -10.54 12.31
N ILE A 142 9.57 -9.94 12.46
CA ILE A 142 10.84 -10.68 12.45
C ILE A 142 10.91 -11.65 13.63
N GLY A 143 10.48 -11.22 14.81
CA GLY A 143 10.37 -12.06 15.99
C GLY A 143 9.45 -13.27 15.77
N ALA A 144 8.29 -13.07 15.12
CA ALA A 144 7.39 -14.16 14.77
C ALA A 144 8.07 -15.18 13.83
N GLN A 145 8.83 -14.71 12.84
CA GLN A 145 9.60 -15.61 11.96
C GLN A 145 10.70 -16.36 12.74
N ALA A 146 11.39 -15.68 13.65
CA ALA A 146 12.43 -16.29 14.46
C ALA A 146 11.89 -17.41 15.37
N VAL A 147 10.66 -17.26 15.90
CA VAL A 147 9.99 -18.28 16.73
C VAL A 147 9.65 -19.54 15.92
N VAL A 148 9.21 -19.39 14.66
CA VAL A 148 8.87 -20.54 13.80
C VAL A 148 10.11 -21.12 13.11
N GLY A 149 11.21 -20.35 13.07
CA GLY A 149 12.47 -20.72 12.44
C GLY A 149 12.62 -20.16 11.03
N PHE A 150 13.85 -19.77 10.69
CA PHE A 150 14.18 -19.24 9.36
C PHE A 150 14.33 -20.34 8.30
N GLY A 151 14.36 -21.62 8.69
CA GLY A 151 14.42 -22.76 7.76
C GLY A 151 13.10 -23.05 7.03
N HIS A 152 11.99 -22.45 7.46
CA HIS A 152 10.65 -22.64 6.88
C HIS A 152 10.20 -21.48 5.99
N THR A 153 11.12 -20.62 5.56
CA THR A 153 10.77 -19.55 4.62
C THR A 153 10.46 -20.14 3.23
N PRO A 154 9.35 -19.77 2.59
CA PRO A 154 8.91 -20.32 1.30
C PRO A 154 9.80 -19.90 0.11
N TYR A 155 10.96 -19.30 0.36
CA TYR A 155 11.85 -18.71 -0.63
C TYR A 155 13.20 -19.45 -0.64
N GLY A 156 13.74 -19.73 -1.82
CA GLY A 156 15.03 -20.41 -1.96
C GLY A 156 16.18 -19.60 -1.35
N SER A 157 17.20 -20.27 -0.80
CA SER A 157 18.39 -19.64 -0.20
C SER A 157 19.32 -19.04 -1.26
N ASN A 158 18.91 -17.95 -1.88
CA ASN A 158 19.66 -17.27 -2.94
C ASN A 158 19.95 -15.81 -2.59
N LEU A 159 20.77 -15.14 -3.41
CA LEU A 159 21.12 -13.73 -3.25
C LEU A 159 19.88 -12.83 -3.16
N SER A 160 18.81 -13.18 -3.88
CA SER A 160 17.55 -12.43 -3.87
C SER A 160 16.88 -12.44 -2.49
N LEU A 161 17.01 -13.52 -1.72
CA LEU A 161 16.55 -13.58 -0.34
C LEU A 161 17.32 -12.61 0.56
N ILE A 162 18.67 -12.58 0.44
CA ILE A 162 19.51 -11.66 1.22
C ILE A 162 19.17 -10.20 0.89
N LEU A 163 19.01 -9.89 -0.40
CA LEU A 163 18.60 -8.54 -0.84
C LEU A 163 17.21 -8.18 -0.36
N PHE A 164 16.27 -9.13 -0.37
CA PHE A 164 14.93 -8.95 0.17
C PHE A 164 14.96 -8.64 1.66
N GLU A 165 15.66 -9.45 2.46
CA GLU A 165 15.78 -9.26 3.91
C GLU A 165 16.53 -7.98 4.28
N GLY A 166 17.61 -7.67 3.56
CA GLY A 166 18.33 -6.41 3.72
C GLY A 166 17.43 -5.21 3.42
N GLY A 167 16.72 -5.23 2.28
CA GLY A 167 15.75 -4.20 1.93
C GLY A 167 14.61 -4.09 2.94
N PHE A 168 14.12 -5.24 3.42
CA PHE A 168 13.08 -5.32 4.44
C PHE A 168 13.49 -4.62 5.74
N LEU A 169 14.71 -4.89 6.22
CA LEU A 169 15.25 -4.25 7.42
C LEU A 169 15.47 -2.75 7.21
N LEU A 170 16.03 -2.34 6.07
CA LEU A 170 16.26 -0.93 5.75
C LEU A 170 14.94 -0.14 5.71
N VAL A 171 13.90 -0.69 5.07
CA VAL A 171 12.57 -0.07 5.01
C VAL A 171 11.89 -0.11 6.38
N GLY A 172 12.12 -1.17 7.16
CA GLY A 172 11.52 -1.36 8.47
C GLY A 172 12.11 -0.50 9.59
N THR A 173 13.37 -0.07 9.45
CA THR A 173 14.11 0.60 10.53
C THR A 173 14.69 1.94 10.07
N LEU A 174 15.58 1.91 9.08
CA LEU A 174 16.30 3.09 8.63
C LEU A 174 15.38 4.12 7.98
N LEU A 175 14.43 3.70 7.15
CA LEU A 175 13.51 4.62 6.49
C LEU A 175 12.61 5.38 7.50
N PRO A 176 11.90 4.72 8.45
CA PRO A 176 11.19 5.40 9.54
C PRO A 176 12.07 6.37 10.32
N PHE A 177 13.30 5.98 10.63
CA PHE A 177 14.27 6.84 11.32
C PHE A 177 14.57 8.11 10.50
N LEU A 178 14.90 7.97 9.21
CA LEU A 178 15.16 9.10 8.33
C LEU A 178 13.93 10.01 8.16
N LEU A 179 12.71 9.47 8.21
CA LEU A 179 11.48 10.25 8.08
C LEU A 179 11.22 11.17 9.28
N VAL A 180 11.76 10.89 10.46
CA VAL A 180 11.49 11.67 11.68
C VAL A 180 12.69 12.45 12.20
N HIS A 181 13.91 12.04 11.82
CA HIS A 181 15.13 12.70 12.27
C HIS A 181 15.68 13.72 11.26
N PRO A 182 16.44 14.73 11.73
CA PRO A 182 17.05 15.75 10.88
C PRO A 182 17.95 15.17 9.78
N LEU A 183 18.53 13.99 9.98
CA LEU A 183 19.39 13.33 9.00
C LEU A 183 18.68 13.09 7.66
N GLY A 184 17.37 12.77 7.68
CA GLY A 184 16.58 12.64 6.46
C GLY A 184 16.40 13.94 5.68
N LYS A 185 16.85 15.08 6.22
CA LYS A 185 16.85 16.34 5.48
C LYS A 185 17.94 16.40 4.40
N HIS A 186 19.00 15.61 4.53
CA HIS A 186 20.12 15.55 3.59
C HIS A 186 19.78 14.79 2.30
N PHE A 187 18.73 13.96 2.33
CA PHE A 187 18.32 13.18 1.17
C PHE A 187 17.27 13.93 0.33
N PRO A 188 17.30 13.76 -1.00
CA PRO A 188 16.22 14.20 -1.88
C PRO A 188 14.86 13.68 -1.43
N ARG A 189 13.85 14.55 -1.42
CA ARG A 189 12.50 14.22 -0.90
C ARG A 189 11.89 12.98 -1.57
N TRP A 190 12.11 12.82 -2.87
CA TRP A 190 11.56 11.69 -3.64
C TRP A 190 12.13 10.35 -3.16
N MET A 191 13.39 10.31 -2.70
CA MET A 191 14.03 9.08 -2.20
C MET A 191 13.42 8.57 -0.89
N LEU A 192 12.75 9.44 -0.11
CA LEU A 192 12.09 9.05 1.13
C LEU A 192 10.57 8.91 0.95
N LEU A 193 9.95 9.85 0.23
CA LEU A 193 8.51 9.86 0.03
C LEU A 193 8.02 8.74 -0.87
N LEU A 194 8.74 8.42 -1.94
CA LEU A 194 8.33 7.38 -2.88
C LEU A 194 8.33 5.99 -2.23
N PRO A 195 9.43 5.50 -1.63
CA PRO A 195 9.40 4.21 -0.95
C PRO A 195 8.50 4.24 0.29
N GLY A 196 8.48 5.33 1.06
CA GLY A 196 7.62 5.45 2.24
C GLY A 196 6.13 5.29 1.92
N TYR A 197 5.64 5.98 0.88
CA TYR A 197 4.26 5.80 0.45
C TYR A 197 4.03 4.51 -0.31
N ALA A 198 4.89 4.14 -1.26
CA ALA A 198 4.68 2.95 -2.09
C ALA A 198 4.65 1.67 -1.24
N LEU A 199 5.65 1.51 -0.37
CA LEU A 199 5.73 0.34 0.51
C LEU A 199 4.73 0.44 1.64
N GLY A 200 4.56 1.61 2.28
CA GLY A 200 3.60 1.78 3.36
C GLY A 200 2.17 1.49 2.93
N VAL A 201 1.73 2.08 1.81
CA VAL A 201 0.39 1.84 1.25
C VAL A 201 0.26 0.40 0.74
N GLY A 202 1.28 -0.11 0.02
CA GLY A 202 1.26 -1.48 -0.50
C GLY A 202 1.14 -2.53 0.59
N ILE A 203 1.98 -2.45 1.63
CA ILE A 203 1.97 -3.37 2.79
C ILE A 203 0.63 -3.25 3.53
N THR A 204 0.16 -2.03 3.81
CA THR A 204 -1.12 -1.82 4.51
C THR A 204 -2.29 -2.40 3.71
N ALA A 205 -2.32 -2.20 2.40
CA ALA A 205 -3.38 -2.70 1.55
C ALA A 205 -3.36 -4.23 1.46
N TYR A 206 -2.19 -4.81 1.19
CA TYR A 206 -2.02 -6.25 0.99
C TYR A 206 -2.34 -7.04 2.27
N PHE A 207 -1.66 -6.70 3.37
CA PHE A 207 -1.88 -7.38 4.65
C PHE A 207 -3.16 -6.94 5.34
N GLY A 208 -3.69 -5.75 5.04
CA GLY A 208 -4.99 -5.30 5.54
C GLY A 208 -6.14 -6.13 4.97
N VAL A 209 -6.12 -6.40 3.65
CA VAL A 209 -7.10 -7.32 3.05
C VAL A 209 -6.91 -8.73 3.58
N GLY A 210 -5.66 -9.19 3.71
CA GLY A 210 -5.35 -10.48 4.32
C GLY A 210 -5.91 -10.61 5.74
N LEU A 211 -5.76 -9.58 6.57
CA LEU A 211 -6.32 -9.56 7.92
C LEU A 211 -7.85 -9.68 7.93
N VAL A 212 -8.54 -8.99 7.03
CA VAL A 212 -10.01 -9.10 6.89
C VAL A 212 -10.40 -10.52 6.47
N GLN A 213 -9.66 -11.14 5.55
CA GLN A 213 -9.88 -12.54 5.16
C GLN A 213 -9.67 -13.50 6.33
N MET A 214 -8.60 -13.30 7.13
CA MET A 214 -8.34 -14.10 8.33
C MET A 214 -9.47 -13.98 9.36
N ILE A 215 -9.94 -12.76 9.63
CA ILE A 215 -11.05 -12.52 10.55
C ILE A 215 -12.32 -13.21 10.03
N THR A 216 -12.59 -13.12 8.74
CA THR A 216 -13.77 -13.75 8.12
C THR A 216 -13.71 -15.27 8.23
N ALA A 217 -12.56 -15.88 7.89
CA ALA A 217 -12.34 -17.31 8.03
C ALA A 217 -12.51 -17.78 9.49
N ALA A 218 -11.92 -17.06 10.45
CA ALA A 218 -12.05 -17.38 11.86
C ALA A 218 -13.50 -17.28 12.38
N VAL A 219 -14.29 -16.32 11.89
CA VAL A 219 -15.72 -16.22 12.22
C VAL A 219 -16.53 -17.35 11.59
N GLN A 220 -16.13 -17.83 10.41
CA GLN A 220 -16.76 -18.94 9.70
C GLN A 220 -16.34 -20.32 10.25
N GLY A 221 -15.31 -20.38 11.09
CA GLY A 221 -14.74 -21.63 11.60
C GLY A 221 -13.77 -22.31 10.63
N ASP A 222 -13.36 -21.62 9.57
CA ASP A 222 -12.40 -22.12 8.57
C ASP A 222 -10.95 -21.87 9.03
N PRO A 223 -10.02 -22.78 8.70
CA PRO A 223 -8.61 -22.63 9.05
C PRO A 223 -7.97 -21.45 8.31
N VAL A 224 -7.06 -20.74 8.99
CA VAL A 224 -6.41 -19.56 8.43
C VAL A 224 -5.18 -19.96 7.61
N TYR A 225 -5.21 -19.72 6.29
CA TYR A 225 -4.09 -20.01 5.37
C TYR A 225 -3.57 -21.46 5.47
N ALA A 226 -4.48 -22.43 5.50
CA ALA A 226 -4.18 -23.86 5.67
C ALA A 226 -3.10 -24.40 4.72
N ASP A 227 -2.99 -23.81 3.52
CA ASP A 227 -2.11 -24.29 2.45
C ASP A 227 -0.63 -23.87 2.61
N VAL A 228 -0.31 -23.01 3.59
CA VAL A 228 1.01 -22.37 3.71
C VAL A 228 1.96 -23.13 4.66
N GLY A 229 1.46 -24.12 5.41
CA GLY A 229 2.28 -24.99 6.26
C GLY A 229 2.90 -24.31 7.50
N LEU A 230 2.39 -23.15 7.89
CA LEU A 230 2.77 -22.42 9.10
C LEU A 230 1.60 -22.41 10.09
N PRO A 231 1.86 -22.35 11.42
CA PRO A 231 0.78 -22.36 12.41
C PRO A 231 -0.06 -21.07 12.35
N ASP A 232 -1.37 -21.16 12.60
CA ASP A 232 -2.30 -20.03 12.62
C ASP A 232 -1.82 -18.88 13.52
N SER A 233 -1.21 -19.22 14.66
CA SER A 233 -0.65 -18.25 15.62
C SER A 233 0.42 -17.36 15.00
N PHE A 234 1.22 -17.88 14.05
CA PHE A 234 2.18 -17.07 13.31
C PHE A 234 1.48 -15.99 12.50
N PHE A 235 0.42 -16.34 11.76
CA PHE A 235 -0.31 -15.37 10.94
C PHE A 235 -1.02 -14.31 11.80
N TRP A 236 -1.59 -14.71 12.94
CA TRP A 236 -2.23 -13.79 13.88
C TRP A 236 -1.27 -12.81 14.55
N VAL A 237 0.03 -13.07 14.53
CA VAL A 237 1.06 -12.11 14.96
C VAL A 237 1.62 -11.34 13.76
N ALA A 238 2.04 -12.05 12.71
CA ALA A 238 2.75 -11.47 11.59
C ALA A 238 1.87 -10.51 10.76
N VAL A 239 0.63 -10.90 10.43
CA VAL A 239 -0.23 -10.10 9.55
C VAL A 239 -0.62 -8.77 10.19
N PRO A 240 -1.10 -8.70 11.46
CA PRO A 240 -1.31 -7.41 12.13
C PRO A 240 -0.03 -6.59 12.27
N ALA A 241 1.12 -7.23 12.52
CA ALA A 241 2.40 -6.55 12.60
C ALA A 241 2.80 -5.89 11.26
N TYR A 242 2.53 -6.54 10.13
CA TYR A 242 2.67 -5.95 8.80
C TYR A 242 1.74 -4.76 8.59
N VAL A 243 0.47 -4.86 9.00
CA VAL A 243 -0.49 -3.75 8.88
C VAL A 243 -0.03 -2.55 9.71
N ALA A 244 0.39 -2.78 10.97
CA ALA A 244 0.96 -1.76 11.83
C ALA A 244 2.21 -1.13 11.19
N TRP A 245 3.09 -1.96 10.62
CA TRP A 245 4.28 -1.49 9.94
C TRP A 245 3.96 -0.55 8.77
N GLY A 246 3.09 -1.01 7.85
CA GLY A 246 2.69 -0.22 6.69
C GLY A 246 1.99 1.09 7.08
N ALA A 247 1.05 1.04 8.02
CA ALA A 247 0.30 2.21 8.48
C ALA A 247 1.22 3.23 9.18
N GLY A 248 2.11 2.75 10.05
CA GLY A 248 3.13 3.58 10.69
C GLY A 248 4.02 4.28 9.68
N LEU A 249 4.44 3.58 8.62
CA LEU A 249 5.28 4.14 7.57
C LEU A 249 4.54 5.24 6.78
N VAL A 250 3.25 5.06 6.46
CA VAL A 250 2.42 6.09 5.81
C VAL A 250 2.29 7.32 6.71
N ILE A 251 2.04 7.14 8.00
CA ILE A 251 1.93 8.23 8.98
C ILE A 251 3.24 9.02 9.07
N ALA A 252 4.38 8.34 9.25
CA ALA A 252 5.69 8.96 9.30
C ALA A 252 6.01 9.74 8.00
N THR A 253 5.74 9.11 6.84
CA THR A 253 5.95 9.71 5.52
C THR A 253 5.10 10.96 5.32
N ARG A 254 3.84 10.92 5.75
CA ARG A 254 2.92 12.06 5.68
C ARG A 254 3.38 13.21 6.56
N GLY A 255 3.81 12.94 7.79
CA GLY A 255 4.34 13.97 8.67
C GLY A 255 5.64 14.59 8.14
N TYR A 256 6.55 13.79 7.57
CA TYR A 256 7.75 14.30 6.88
C TYR A 256 7.38 15.24 5.72
N GLN A 257 6.38 14.85 4.90
CA GLN A 257 5.91 15.66 3.78
C GLN A 257 5.38 17.03 4.25
N LEU A 258 4.55 17.05 5.29
CA LEU A 258 3.95 18.27 5.85
C LEU A 258 5.03 19.15 6.52
N GLY A 259 5.95 18.55 7.28
CA GLY A 259 7.04 19.27 7.94
C GLY A 259 7.97 19.99 6.95
N ARG A 260 8.22 19.39 5.78
CA ARG A 260 9.02 20.01 4.71
C ARG A 260 8.30 21.10 3.92
N GLN A 261 6.97 21.13 3.92
CA GLN A 261 6.23 22.22 3.28
C GLN A 261 6.35 23.52 4.07
N LYS A 262 6.36 23.45 5.41
CA LYS A 262 6.53 24.61 6.30
C LYS A 262 7.84 25.36 6.09
N THR A 263 8.92 24.67 5.70
CA THR A 263 10.24 25.28 5.48
C THR A 263 10.41 25.98 4.13
N ILE A 264 9.41 25.92 3.23
CA ILE A 264 9.48 26.50 1.87
C ILE A 264 8.47 27.65 1.70
N ASP A 265 7.85 28.15 2.77
CA ASP A 265 7.06 29.40 2.69
C ASP A 265 8.01 30.61 2.84
N PRO A 266 8.39 31.31 1.75
CA PRO A 266 9.29 32.46 1.80
C PRO A 266 8.69 33.70 2.50
N GLU A 267 7.39 33.71 2.80
CA GLU A 267 6.75 34.84 3.50
C GLU A 267 7.16 34.96 4.97
N CYS A 268 7.65 33.89 5.62
CA CYS A 268 8.13 33.98 7.01
C CYS A 268 9.57 34.48 7.15
N ASP A 269 10.40 34.38 6.10
CA ASP A 269 11.80 34.85 6.15
C ASP A 269 11.93 36.36 5.90
N LEU A 270 10.90 37.02 5.36
CA LEU A 270 10.90 38.47 5.11
C LEU A 270 10.66 39.32 6.38
N HIS A 271 10.22 38.72 7.48
CA HIS A 271 9.92 39.44 8.72
C HIS A 271 11.02 39.39 9.79
N ILE A 272 12.16 38.72 9.53
CA ILE A 272 13.26 38.61 10.50
C ILE A 272 14.47 39.49 10.13
N THR A 273 14.54 40.01 8.90
CA THR A 273 15.65 40.85 8.43
C THR A 273 15.41 42.36 8.55
N HIS A 274 14.29 42.78 9.13
CA HIS A 274 13.98 44.19 9.40
C HIS A 274 13.51 44.42 10.84
N SER A 275 14.40 44.24 11.81
CA SER A 275 14.26 44.76 13.17
C SER A 275 15.61 44.85 13.85
#